data_AF-A0A7I9VJU6-F1
#
_entry.id   AF-A0A7I9VJU6-F1
#
_cell.length_a   1.000
_cell.length_b   1.000
_cell.length_c   1.000
_cell.angle_alpha   90.00
_cell.angle_beta   90.00
_cell.angle_gamma   90.00
#
_symmetry.space_group_name_H-M   'P 1'
#
loop_
_entity.id
_entity.type
_entity.pdbx_description
1 polymer ?
#
loop_
_entity_poly.entity_id
_entity_poly.type
_entity_poly.pdbx_seq_one_letter_code
_entity_poly.pdbx_strand_id
1 'polypeptide(L)'
;MLRFSLMVATLIAAAAPARADNLETCLTGRYPTLCKHKLLTKDQLTAVREAERRANVDACMAGRYPTLCKHDLLTKEELAAVRDAERRVNLETCLAGRYPTLCTHNLLTPTEAASVRKAELQVNLDTCLTGRYLTLCNHDWLSSEELTRVRAAERNAADAARASRPTRGNRRSNPGRPTARGGYTGSCESGHWVEEVSADGEIVNLEDGSAWEISPIDTVTTVLWLPLTDIVVCDDKLINTEDHESVDATRVH
;
A
#
# COMPACT_ATOMS: atom_id res chain seq x y z
N MET A 1 -34.40 60.62 21.70
CA MET A 1 -34.50 59.63 20.59
C MET A 1 -33.19 59.55 19.77
N LEU A 2 -32.01 59.48 20.40
CA LEU A 2 -30.72 59.51 19.67
C LEU A 2 -29.81 58.29 19.90
N ARG A 3 -30.25 57.25 20.61
CA ARG A 3 -29.42 56.07 20.91
C ARG A 3 -29.66 54.87 19.97
N PHE A 4 -30.68 54.91 19.10
CA PHE A 4 -30.98 53.82 18.17
C PHE A 4 -30.28 53.94 16.81
N SER A 5 -29.86 55.16 16.39
CA SER A 5 -29.20 55.38 15.08
C SER A 5 -27.71 55.02 15.06
N LEU A 6 -27.00 55.03 16.19
CA LEU A 6 -25.56 54.72 16.19
C LEU A 6 -25.28 53.21 16.06
N MET A 7 -26.12 52.34 16.64
CA MET A 7 -25.90 50.88 16.59
C MET A 7 -26.04 50.31 15.17
N VAL A 8 -26.95 50.84 14.36
CA VAL A 8 -27.19 50.36 12.98
C VAL A 8 -26.03 50.76 12.05
N ALA A 9 -25.42 51.94 12.25
CA ALA A 9 -24.29 52.40 11.44
C ALA A 9 -23.00 51.58 11.68
N THR A 10 -22.74 51.14 12.92
CA THR A 10 -21.58 50.29 13.25
C THR A 10 -21.67 48.86 12.75
N LEU A 11 -22.87 48.28 12.65
CA LEU A 11 -23.09 46.92 12.12
C LEU A 11 -22.85 46.82 10.60
N ILE A 12 -23.10 47.90 9.86
CA ILE A 12 -22.88 47.95 8.40
C ILE A 12 -21.38 48.05 8.08
N ALA A 13 -20.60 48.77 8.90
CA ALA A 13 -19.17 48.97 8.69
C ALA A 13 -18.33 47.70 8.94
N ALA A 14 -18.66 46.87 9.92
CA ALA A 14 -17.95 45.61 10.19
C ALA A 14 -18.21 44.52 9.12
N ALA A 15 -19.34 44.59 8.41
CA ALA A 15 -19.71 43.62 7.38
C ALA A 15 -19.00 43.86 6.03
N ALA A 16 -18.48 45.06 5.77
CA ALA A 16 -17.78 45.40 4.54
C ALA A 16 -16.39 44.74 4.41
N PRO A 17 -15.47 44.85 5.40
CA PRO A 17 -14.15 44.18 5.32
C PRO A 17 -14.29 42.67 5.30
N ALA A 18 -15.16 42.08 6.14
CA ALA A 18 -15.41 40.64 6.13
C ALA A 18 -15.97 40.12 4.78
N ARG A 19 -16.74 40.95 4.04
CA ARG A 19 -17.18 40.62 2.67
C ARG A 19 -16.05 40.71 1.64
N ALA A 20 -15.15 41.68 1.79
CA ALA A 20 -13.98 41.82 0.93
C ALA A 20 -13.01 40.63 1.10
N ASP A 21 -12.70 40.25 2.34
CA ASP A 21 -11.84 39.10 2.65
C ASP A 21 -12.44 37.79 2.12
N ASN A 22 -13.77 37.64 2.25
CA ASN A 22 -14.48 36.50 1.67
C ASN A 22 -14.37 36.49 0.14
N LEU A 23 -14.57 37.63 -0.52
CA LEU A 23 -14.45 37.73 -1.97
C LEU A 23 -13.02 37.37 -2.43
N GLU A 24 -11.99 37.87 -1.76
CA GLU A 24 -10.59 37.56 -2.07
C GLU A 24 -10.34 36.05 -1.97
N THR A 25 -10.77 35.42 -0.87
CA THR A 25 -10.67 33.97 -0.68
C THR A 25 -11.38 33.20 -1.79
N CYS A 26 -12.60 33.61 -2.14
CA CYS A 26 -13.40 33.01 -3.21
C CYS A 26 -12.73 33.16 -4.59
N LEU A 27 -12.14 34.32 -4.89
CA LEU A 27 -11.51 34.60 -6.18
C LEU A 27 -10.21 33.81 -6.40
N THR A 28 -9.66 33.16 -5.37
CA THR A 28 -8.60 32.16 -5.56
C THR A 28 -9.10 30.90 -6.26
N GLY A 29 -10.39 30.56 -6.12
CA GLY A 29 -11.00 29.32 -6.62
C GLY A 29 -10.54 28.02 -5.93
N ARG A 30 -9.46 28.07 -5.14
CA ARG A 30 -8.79 26.88 -4.57
C ARG A 30 -9.46 26.34 -3.32
N TYR A 31 -10.23 27.17 -2.62
CA TYR A 31 -10.87 26.79 -1.36
C TYR A 31 -12.40 26.98 -1.41
N PRO A 32 -13.14 26.21 -2.23
CA PRO A 32 -14.60 26.36 -2.35
C PRO A 32 -15.33 26.21 -1.02
N THR A 33 -14.79 25.42 -0.09
CA THR A 33 -15.34 25.21 1.25
C THR A 33 -15.20 26.43 2.16
N LEU A 34 -14.21 27.30 1.92
CA LEU A 34 -14.00 28.55 2.65
C LEU A 34 -14.75 29.73 2.01
N CYS A 35 -15.17 29.59 0.75
CA CYS A 35 -15.92 30.61 0.03
C CYS A 35 -17.39 30.65 0.47
N LYS A 36 -17.77 31.68 1.24
CA LYS A 36 -19.16 31.89 1.66
C LYS A 36 -19.95 32.57 0.54
N HIS A 37 -20.40 31.78 -0.43
CA HIS A 37 -21.17 32.22 -1.59
C HIS A 37 -22.38 33.11 -1.26
N LYS A 38 -23.03 32.89 -0.10
CA LYS A 38 -24.18 33.67 0.36
C LYS A 38 -23.86 35.15 0.67
N LEU A 39 -22.58 35.49 0.82
CA LEU A 39 -22.14 36.86 1.12
C LEU A 39 -21.82 37.67 -0.14
N LEU A 40 -21.87 37.04 -1.32
CA LEU A 40 -21.46 37.62 -2.60
C LEU A 40 -22.64 38.24 -3.36
N THR A 41 -22.36 39.26 -4.17
CA THR A 41 -23.29 39.79 -5.17
C THR A 41 -23.38 38.86 -6.38
N LYS A 42 -24.37 39.07 -7.27
CA LYS A 42 -24.51 38.28 -8.49
C LYS A 42 -23.29 38.38 -9.41
N ASP A 43 -22.73 39.57 -9.57
CA ASP A 43 -21.55 39.78 -10.41
C ASP A 43 -20.30 39.12 -9.81
N GLN A 44 -20.15 39.21 -8.48
CA GLN A 44 -19.09 38.51 -7.76
C GLN A 44 -19.20 36.99 -7.90
N LEU A 45 -20.41 36.43 -7.82
CA LEU A 45 -20.64 35.00 -8.03
C LEU A 45 -20.20 34.54 -9.41
N THR A 46 -20.43 35.33 -10.46
CA THR A 46 -19.96 35.01 -11.81
C THR A 46 -18.44 34.96 -11.87
N ALA A 47 -17.75 35.96 -11.31
CA ALA A 47 -16.29 35.98 -11.28
C ALA A 47 -15.70 34.84 -10.44
N VAL A 48 -16.33 34.50 -9.30
CA VAL A 48 -15.91 33.41 -8.42
C VAL A 48 -16.09 32.05 -9.08
N ARG A 49 -17.23 31.78 -9.73
CA ARG A 49 -17.42 30.52 -10.49
C ARG A 49 -16.36 30.33 -11.57
N GLU A 50 -15.98 31.41 -12.24
CA GLU A 50 -14.92 31.37 -13.23
C GLU A 50 -13.53 31.10 -12.61
N ALA A 51 -13.26 31.65 -11.42
CA ALA A 51 -12.04 31.34 -10.68
C ALA A 51 -12.02 29.88 -10.19
N GLU A 52 -13.13 29.38 -9.64
CA GLU A 52 -13.26 27.98 -9.19
C GLU A 52 -13.12 27.01 -10.36
N ARG A 53 -13.74 27.29 -11.51
CA ARG A 53 -13.60 26.47 -12.73
C ARG A 53 -12.16 26.41 -13.20
N ARG A 54 -11.46 27.56 -13.29
CA ARG A 54 -10.03 27.60 -13.67
C ARG A 54 -9.17 26.80 -12.68
N ALA A 55 -9.36 26.99 -11.38
CA ALA A 55 -8.62 26.23 -10.37
C ALA A 55 -8.89 24.73 -10.45
N ASN A 56 -10.13 24.33 -10.77
CA ASN A 56 -10.51 22.94 -11.00
C ASN A 56 -9.82 22.35 -12.24
N VAL A 57 -9.79 23.09 -13.37
CA VAL A 57 -9.05 22.68 -14.58
C VAL A 57 -7.58 22.43 -14.26
N ASP A 58 -6.93 23.36 -13.56
CA ASP A 58 -5.51 23.21 -13.19
C ASP A 58 -5.28 21.95 -12.35
N ALA A 59 -6.16 21.68 -11.37
CA ALA A 59 -6.07 20.50 -10.52
C ALA A 59 -6.29 19.20 -11.32
N CYS A 60 -7.28 19.18 -12.21
CA CYS A 60 -7.58 18.06 -13.10
C CYS A 60 -6.40 17.74 -14.03
N MET A 61 -5.84 18.76 -14.67
CA MET A 61 -4.73 18.60 -15.63
C MET A 61 -3.43 18.15 -14.97
N ALA A 62 -3.22 18.49 -13.69
CA ALA A 62 -2.08 18.00 -12.92
C ALA A 62 -2.15 16.49 -12.63
N GLY A 63 -3.36 15.90 -12.59
CA GLY A 63 -3.57 14.45 -12.46
C GLY A 63 -3.12 13.82 -11.12
N ARG A 64 -2.63 14.61 -10.16
CA ARG A 64 -2.11 14.11 -8.87
C ARG A 64 -3.21 13.57 -7.97
N TYR A 65 -4.41 14.14 -8.05
CA TYR A 65 -5.57 13.75 -7.26
C TYR A 65 -6.81 13.67 -8.14
N PRO A 66 -6.99 12.58 -8.91
CA PRO A 66 -8.12 12.44 -9.84
C PRO A 66 -9.49 12.58 -9.15
N THR A 67 -9.59 12.17 -7.87
CA THR A 67 -10.82 12.26 -7.07
C THR A 67 -11.23 13.70 -6.72
N LEU A 68 -10.31 14.66 -6.80
CA LEU A 68 -10.60 16.08 -6.56
C LEU A 68 -11.01 16.82 -7.84
N CYS A 69 -10.88 16.18 -9.00
CA CYS A 69 -11.28 16.75 -10.27
C CYS A 69 -12.80 16.71 -10.43
N LYS A 70 -13.44 17.88 -10.44
CA LYS A 70 -14.90 18.01 -10.57
C LYS A 70 -15.27 18.19 -12.04
N HIS A 71 -15.59 17.09 -12.72
CA HIS A 71 -15.93 17.10 -14.16
C HIS A 71 -17.17 17.93 -14.48
N ASP A 72 -18.09 18.10 -13.52
CA ASP A 72 -19.32 18.88 -13.64
C ASP A 72 -19.08 20.40 -13.70
N LEU A 73 -17.91 20.88 -13.26
CA LEU A 73 -17.54 22.29 -13.34
C LEU A 73 -16.89 22.67 -14.69
N LEU A 74 -16.56 21.71 -15.53
CA LEU A 74 -15.79 21.91 -16.77
C LEU A 74 -16.69 22.23 -17.97
N THR A 75 -16.18 23.02 -18.92
CA THR A 75 -16.79 23.08 -20.25
C THR A 75 -16.55 21.77 -21.01
N LYS A 76 -17.23 21.60 -22.15
CA LYS A 76 -17.05 20.39 -22.98
C LYS A 76 -15.61 20.27 -23.50
N GLU A 77 -15.02 21.39 -23.87
CA GLU A 77 -13.66 21.48 -24.39
C GLU A 77 -12.64 21.18 -23.28
N GLU A 78 -12.85 21.72 -22.08
CA GLU A 78 -12.00 21.44 -20.90
C GLU A 78 -12.11 19.98 -20.48
N LEU A 79 -13.30 19.41 -20.46
CA LEU A 79 -13.51 18.01 -20.14
C LEU A 79 -12.78 17.09 -21.12
N ALA A 80 -12.75 17.45 -22.41
CA ALA A 80 -11.99 16.69 -23.41
C ALA A 80 -10.48 16.75 -23.13
N ALA A 81 -9.94 17.93 -22.83
CA ALA A 81 -8.52 18.10 -22.48
C ALA A 81 -8.15 17.36 -21.18
N VAL A 82 -9.01 17.44 -20.16
CA VAL A 82 -8.83 16.73 -18.88
C VAL A 82 -8.83 15.22 -19.08
N ARG A 83 -9.78 14.67 -19.85
CA ARG A 83 -9.81 13.23 -20.17
C ARG A 83 -8.55 12.78 -20.90
N ASP A 84 -7.98 13.65 -21.74
CA ASP A 84 -6.72 13.38 -22.42
C ASP A 84 -5.54 13.32 -21.43
N ALA A 85 -5.47 14.29 -20.51
CA ALA A 85 -4.47 14.31 -19.44
C ALA A 85 -4.59 13.10 -18.50
N GLU A 86 -5.81 12.76 -18.07
CA GLU A 86 -6.11 11.59 -17.23
C GLU A 86 -5.69 10.28 -17.93
N ARG A 87 -6.03 10.12 -19.22
CA ARG A 87 -5.62 8.95 -20.00
C ARG A 87 -4.10 8.84 -20.11
N ARG A 88 -3.39 9.96 -20.33
CA ARG A 88 -1.93 9.98 -20.42
C ARG A 88 -1.27 9.51 -19.12
N VAL A 89 -1.73 9.99 -17.98
CA VAL A 89 -1.21 9.58 -16.66
C VAL A 89 -1.54 8.12 -16.36
N ASN A 90 -2.75 7.67 -16.71
CA ASN A 90 -3.14 6.27 -16.59
C ASN A 90 -2.25 5.36 -17.47
N LEU A 91 -1.99 5.76 -18.71
CA LEU A 91 -1.11 5.01 -19.62
C LEU A 91 0.30 4.84 -19.04
N GLU A 92 0.88 5.91 -18.49
CA GLU A 92 2.20 5.85 -17.84
C GLU A 92 2.21 4.85 -16.67
N THR A 93 1.17 4.89 -15.83
CA THR A 93 0.99 3.96 -14.70
C THR A 93 0.85 2.52 -15.18
N CYS A 94 0.05 2.28 -16.21
CA CYS A 94 -0.16 0.98 -16.81
C CYS A 94 1.13 0.41 -17.42
N LEU A 95 1.88 1.22 -18.16
CA LEU A 95 3.12 0.79 -18.82
C LEU A 95 4.24 0.49 -17.82
N ALA A 96 4.23 1.12 -16.65
CA ALA A 96 5.16 0.76 -15.58
C ALA A 96 4.96 -0.67 -15.06
N GLY A 97 3.73 -1.22 -15.17
CA GLY A 97 3.38 -2.61 -14.89
C GLY A 97 3.52 -3.06 -13.42
N ARG A 98 4.06 -2.22 -12.54
CA ARG A 98 4.29 -2.52 -11.11
C ARG A 98 3.01 -2.59 -10.28
N TYR A 99 1.98 -1.85 -10.70
CA TYR A 99 0.71 -1.74 -9.98
C TYR A 99 -0.47 -1.95 -10.93
N PRO A 100 -0.74 -3.20 -11.36
CA PRO A 100 -1.83 -3.51 -12.29
C PRO A 100 -3.21 -3.03 -11.79
N THR A 101 -3.42 -3.00 -10.47
CA THR A 101 -4.66 -2.50 -9.84
C THR A 101 -4.89 -1.01 -10.04
N LEU A 102 -3.83 -0.23 -10.31
CA LEU A 102 -3.92 1.20 -10.62
C LEU A 102 -4.10 1.46 -12.12
N CYS A 103 -3.96 0.43 -12.96
CA CYS A 103 -4.16 0.54 -14.40
C CYS A 103 -5.65 0.45 -14.76
N THR A 104 -6.22 1.60 -15.12
CA THR A 104 -7.63 1.72 -15.49
C THR A 104 -7.79 1.49 -17.00
N HIS A 105 -7.99 0.22 -17.38
CA HIS A 105 -7.96 -0.24 -18.77
C HIS A 105 -8.99 0.40 -19.71
N ASN A 106 -10.17 0.77 -19.19
CA ASN A 106 -11.23 1.39 -19.97
C ASN A 106 -10.93 2.84 -20.40
N LEU A 107 -9.88 3.46 -19.84
CA LEU A 107 -9.41 4.77 -20.30
C LEU A 107 -8.50 4.67 -21.52
N LEU A 108 -7.97 3.49 -21.84
CA LEU A 108 -6.98 3.30 -22.90
C LEU A 108 -7.61 3.18 -24.29
N THR A 109 -6.94 3.73 -25.30
CA THR A 109 -7.20 3.42 -26.70
C THR A 109 -6.79 1.97 -27.02
N PRO A 110 -7.29 1.36 -28.11
CA PRO A 110 -6.92 -0.01 -28.48
C PRO A 110 -5.41 -0.22 -28.67
N THR A 111 -4.70 0.78 -29.21
CA THR A 111 -3.25 0.74 -29.41
C THR A 111 -2.47 0.85 -28.11
N GLU A 112 -2.91 1.73 -27.20
CA GLU A 112 -2.38 1.85 -25.85
C GLU A 112 -2.59 0.56 -25.06
N ALA A 113 -3.79 -0.01 -25.09
CA ALA A 113 -4.12 -1.26 -24.43
C ALA A 113 -3.26 -2.44 -24.92
N ALA A 114 -2.92 -2.48 -26.22
CA ALA A 114 -2.00 -3.50 -26.73
C ALA A 114 -0.57 -3.34 -26.17
N SER A 115 -0.11 -2.09 -26.04
CA SER A 115 1.21 -1.79 -25.47
C SER A 115 1.27 -2.10 -23.97
N VAL A 116 0.20 -1.77 -23.23
CA VAL A 116 0.03 -2.09 -21.81
C VAL A 116 0.01 -3.60 -21.60
N ARG A 117 -0.78 -4.37 -22.36
CA ARG A 117 -0.78 -5.84 -22.28
C ARG A 117 0.62 -6.41 -22.44
N LYS A 118 1.41 -5.90 -23.40
CA LYS A 118 2.80 -6.35 -23.58
C LYS A 118 3.67 -6.04 -22.35
N ALA A 119 3.52 -4.86 -21.75
CA ALA A 119 4.25 -4.48 -20.53
C ALA A 119 3.85 -5.37 -19.34
N GLU A 120 2.55 -5.63 -19.15
CA GLU A 120 2.04 -6.50 -18.09
C GLU A 120 2.54 -7.94 -18.22
N LEU A 121 2.50 -8.50 -19.44
CA LEU A 121 3.07 -9.83 -19.71
C LEU A 121 4.56 -9.89 -19.38
N GLN A 122 5.31 -8.84 -19.72
CA GLN A 122 6.74 -8.76 -19.44
C GLN A 122 7.05 -8.73 -17.95
N VAL A 123 6.26 -7.98 -17.16
CA VAL A 123 6.41 -7.93 -15.70
C VAL A 123 6.00 -9.25 -15.05
N ASN A 124 4.93 -9.89 -15.53
CA ASN A 124 4.53 -11.22 -15.06
C ASN A 124 5.65 -12.25 -15.31
N LEU A 125 6.22 -12.27 -16.52
CA LEU A 125 7.33 -13.16 -16.84
C LEU A 125 8.54 -12.94 -15.92
N ASP A 126 8.92 -11.69 -15.65
CA ASP A 126 10.03 -11.37 -14.74
C ASP A 126 9.73 -11.83 -13.31
N THR A 127 8.51 -11.59 -12.83
CA THR A 127 8.03 -12.04 -11.52
C THR A 127 8.14 -13.56 -11.38
N CYS A 128 7.68 -14.30 -12.40
CA CYS A 128 7.76 -15.75 -12.44
C CYS A 128 9.21 -16.28 -12.49
N LEU A 129 10.10 -15.63 -13.25
CA LEU A 129 11.49 -16.07 -13.39
C LEU A 129 12.34 -15.77 -12.15
N THR A 130 12.08 -14.65 -11.48
CA THR A 130 12.81 -14.27 -10.26
C THR A 130 12.38 -15.09 -9.05
N GLY A 131 11.13 -15.55 -9.01
CA GLY A 131 10.58 -16.35 -7.92
C GLY A 131 10.44 -15.59 -6.59
N ARG A 132 10.61 -14.26 -6.58
CA ARG A 132 10.53 -13.44 -5.36
C ARG A 132 9.10 -13.30 -4.82
N TYR A 133 8.13 -13.27 -5.73
CA TYR A 133 6.72 -13.11 -5.40
C TYR A 133 5.90 -14.20 -6.12
N LEU A 134 6.02 -15.44 -5.65
CA LEU A 134 5.42 -16.61 -6.29
C LEU A 134 3.91 -16.48 -6.47
N THR A 135 3.21 -15.85 -5.51
CA THR A 135 1.76 -15.61 -5.56
C THR A 135 1.33 -14.61 -6.63
N LEU A 136 2.26 -13.78 -7.13
CA LEU A 136 2.01 -12.81 -8.19
C LEU A 136 2.36 -13.33 -9.58
N CYS A 137 2.97 -14.51 -9.68
CA CYS A 137 3.20 -15.17 -10.96
C CYS A 137 1.90 -15.80 -11.46
N ASN A 138 1.43 -15.34 -12.62
CA ASN A 138 0.31 -15.95 -13.33
C ASN A 138 0.81 -16.76 -14.53
N HIS A 139 0.82 -18.09 -14.41
CA HIS A 139 1.27 -18.98 -15.49
C HIS A 139 0.35 -18.98 -16.71
N ASP A 140 -0.94 -18.63 -16.55
CA ASP A 140 -1.89 -18.59 -17.67
C ASP A 140 -1.59 -17.46 -18.66
N TRP A 141 -0.78 -16.49 -18.24
CA TRP A 141 -0.38 -15.35 -19.07
C TRP A 141 0.89 -15.65 -19.88
N LEU A 142 1.55 -16.78 -19.66
CA LEU A 142 2.80 -17.13 -20.32
C LEU A 142 2.56 -17.90 -21.63
N SER A 143 3.39 -17.64 -22.64
CA SER A 143 3.51 -18.55 -23.78
C SER A 143 4.08 -19.90 -23.34
N SER A 144 3.91 -20.93 -24.18
CA SER A 144 4.45 -22.27 -23.90
C SER A 144 5.97 -22.28 -23.70
N GLU A 145 6.70 -21.44 -24.43
CA GLU A 145 8.15 -21.28 -24.30
C GLU A 145 8.51 -20.61 -22.96
N GLU A 146 7.85 -19.50 -22.63
CA GLU A 146 8.04 -18.79 -21.36
C GLU A 146 7.71 -19.67 -20.16
N LEU A 147 6.61 -20.40 -20.21
CA LEU A 147 6.20 -21.35 -19.18
C LEU A 147 7.24 -22.45 -18.97
N THR A 148 7.86 -22.93 -20.05
CA THR A 148 8.93 -23.93 -19.97
C THR A 148 10.15 -23.36 -19.25
N ARG A 149 10.52 -22.11 -19.56
CA ARG A 149 11.63 -21.39 -18.91
C ARG A 149 11.34 -21.13 -17.43
N VAL A 150 10.14 -20.67 -17.10
CA VAL A 150 9.69 -20.44 -15.71
C VAL A 150 9.72 -21.74 -14.91
N ARG A 151 9.13 -22.83 -15.42
CA ARG A 151 9.17 -24.12 -14.74
C ARG A 151 10.58 -24.66 -14.52
N ALA A 152 11.52 -24.36 -15.42
CA ALA A 152 12.92 -24.70 -15.22
C ALA A 152 13.55 -23.87 -14.10
N ALA A 153 13.29 -22.56 -14.06
CA ALA A 153 13.74 -21.68 -12.97
C ALA A 153 13.20 -22.12 -11.61
N GLU A 154 11.90 -22.43 -11.53
CA GLU A 154 11.25 -22.93 -10.32
C GLU A 154 11.86 -24.25 -9.83
N ARG A 155 12.13 -25.21 -10.73
CA ARG A 155 12.82 -26.46 -10.38
C ARG A 155 14.22 -26.21 -9.84
N ASN A 156 14.99 -25.37 -10.52
CA ASN A 156 16.35 -25.04 -10.10
C ASN A 156 16.35 -24.37 -8.72
N ALA A 157 15.40 -23.47 -8.44
CA ALA A 157 15.24 -22.84 -7.14
C ALA A 157 14.88 -23.86 -6.06
N ALA A 158 13.97 -24.81 -6.35
CA ALA A 158 13.60 -25.88 -5.43
C ALA A 158 14.77 -26.84 -5.15
N ASP A 159 15.55 -27.19 -6.17
CA ASP A 159 16.75 -28.04 -6.03
C ASP A 159 17.84 -27.33 -5.22
N ALA A 160 18.06 -26.04 -5.47
CA ALA A 160 18.97 -25.22 -4.68
C ALA A 160 18.54 -25.16 -3.21
N ALA A 161 17.25 -24.91 -2.93
CA ALA A 161 16.70 -24.90 -1.57
C ALA A 161 16.82 -26.27 -0.88
N ARG A 162 16.69 -27.38 -1.63
CA ARG A 162 16.92 -28.74 -1.10
C ARG A 162 18.39 -29.00 -0.80
N ALA A 163 19.31 -28.49 -1.62
CA ALA A 163 20.74 -28.66 -1.45
C ALA A 163 21.31 -27.82 -0.30
N SER A 164 20.75 -26.63 -0.06
CA SER A 164 21.08 -25.80 1.11
C SER A 164 20.41 -26.29 2.40
N ARG A 165 19.44 -27.22 2.31
CA ARG A 165 18.84 -27.86 3.47
C ARG A 165 19.89 -28.75 4.15
N PRO A 166 20.22 -28.54 5.45
CA PRO A 166 21.24 -29.32 6.12
C PRO A 166 20.88 -30.80 6.03
N THR A 167 21.76 -31.58 5.39
CA THR A 167 21.61 -33.03 5.35
C THR A 167 21.66 -33.53 6.79
N ARG A 168 20.65 -34.31 7.19
CA ARG A 168 20.65 -35.06 8.46
C ARG A 168 21.68 -36.20 8.34
N GLY A 169 22.96 -35.82 8.22
CA GLY A 169 24.08 -36.69 7.96
C GLY A 169 24.51 -37.40 9.25
N ASN A 170 24.06 -38.64 9.36
CA ASN A 170 24.78 -39.78 9.94
C ASN A 170 25.84 -39.43 11.01
N ARG A 171 25.41 -39.34 12.29
CA ARG A 171 26.33 -39.35 13.44
C ARG A 171 27.15 -40.64 13.38
N ARG A 172 28.40 -40.56 12.91
CA ARG A 172 29.40 -41.59 13.19
C ARG A 172 29.62 -41.61 14.71
N SER A 173 29.11 -42.64 15.36
CA SER A 173 29.35 -42.91 16.78
C SER A 173 30.86 -43.08 16.99
N ASN A 174 31.50 -42.09 17.62
CA ASN A 174 32.89 -42.18 18.03
C ASN A 174 32.95 -42.95 19.37
N PRO A 175 33.55 -44.15 19.45
CA PRO A 175 33.54 -44.95 20.66
C PRO A 175 34.71 -44.49 21.54
N GLY A 176 34.49 -43.47 22.37
CA GLY A 176 35.57 -42.99 23.24
C GLY A 176 35.29 -41.74 24.07
N ARG A 177 34.05 -41.23 24.10
CA ARG A 177 33.69 -40.10 24.98
C ARG A 177 32.69 -40.58 26.03
N PRO A 178 32.96 -40.37 27.34
CA PRO A 178 32.06 -40.80 28.39
C PRO A 178 30.67 -40.17 28.18
N THR A 179 29.66 -41.01 28.29
CA THR A 179 28.25 -40.70 28.00
C THR A 179 27.70 -39.68 28.99
N ALA A 180 27.89 -38.40 28.69
CA ALA A 180 27.01 -37.35 29.17
C ALA A 180 25.69 -37.47 28.39
N ARG A 181 24.66 -38.02 29.05
CA ARG A 181 23.27 -37.94 28.59
C ARG A 181 22.90 -36.46 28.45
N GLY A 182 22.80 -36.00 27.22
CA GLY A 182 22.34 -34.67 26.85
C GLY A 182 21.82 -34.72 25.42
N GLY A 183 20.65 -35.33 25.25
CA GLY A 183 19.93 -35.30 23.98
C GLY A 183 19.14 -34.01 23.91
N TYR A 184 19.53 -33.08 23.03
CA TYR A 184 18.58 -32.10 22.51
C TYR A 184 17.76 -32.80 21.43
N THR A 185 16.69 -33.42 21.88
CA THR A 185 15.48 -33.66 21.09
C THR A 185 14.52 -32.54 21.46
N GLY A 186 14.68 -31.36 20.85
CA GLY A 186 13.67 -30.32 20.97
C GLY A 186 12.49 -30.70 20.10
N SER A 187 11.34 -30.97 20.72
CA SER A 187 10.10 -31.23 19.99
C SER A 187 9.52 -29.90 19.55
N CYS A 188 9.56 -29.62 18.25
CA CYS A 188 8.78 -28.50 17.73
C CYS A 188 7.30 -28.91 17.66
N GLU A 189 6.41 -28.03 18.10
CA GLU A 189 4.97 -28.20 18.08
C GLU A 189 4.35 -27.22 17.07
N SER A 190 3.43 -27.71 16.23
CA SER A 190 2.69 -26.93 15.25
C SER A 190 1.24 -26.79 15.67
N GLY A 191 0.53 -25.79 15.14
CA GLY A 191 -0.88 -25.53 15.44
C GLY A 191 -1.12 -24.39 16.42
N HIS A 192 -0.05 -23.67 16.77
CA HIS A 192 -0.12 -22.41 17.52
C HIS A 192 -0.32 -21.24 16.56
N TRP A 193 -0.89 -20.15 17.05
CA TRP A 193 -0.96 -18.88 16.33
C TRP A 193 -0.75 -17.69 17.24
N VAL A 194 -0.28 -16.58 16.66
CA VAL A 194 -0.09 -15.33 17.41
C VAL A 194 -1.45 -14.83 17.89
N GLU A 195 -1.61 -14.67 19.20
CA GLU A 195 -2.75 -13.93 19.78
C GLU A 195 -2.46 -12.42 19.73
N GLU A 196 -1.28 -12.02 20.19
CA GLU A 196 -0.85 -10.61 20.24
C GLU A 196 0.68 -10.50 20.25
N VAL A 197 1.22 -9.52 19.52
CA VAL A 197 2.60 -9.04 19.69
C VAL A 197 2.58 -7.78 20.53
N SER A 198 3.37 -7.74 21.60
CA SER A 198 3.42 -6.64 22.56
C SER A 198 4.85 -6.13 22.75
N ALA A 199 4.99 -5.01 23.47
CA ALA A 199 6.27 -4.36 23.76
C ALA A 199 7.13 -4.15 22.49
N ASP A 200 6.51 -3.61 21.43
CA ASP A 200 7.17 -3.30 20.16
C ASP A 200 7.94 -4.48 19.52
N GLY A 201 7.44 -5.71 19.71
CA GLY A 201 8.04 -6.94 19.16
C GLY A 201 8.87 -7.74 20.16
N GLU A 202 9.09 -7.23 21.38
CA GLU A 202 9.86 -7.93 22.41
C GLU A 202 9.13 -9.16 22.98
N ILE A 203 7.79 -9.20 22.91
CA ILE A 203 7.00 -10.31 23.46
C ILE A 203 5.94 -10.76 22.44
N VAL A 204 5.91 -12.07 22.17
CA VAL A 204 4.85 -12.73 21.38
C VAL A 204 3.99 -13.59 22.31
N ASN A 205 2.69 -13.31 22.33
CA ASN A 205 1.69 -14.11 23.04
C ASN A 205 0.98 -15.03 22.04
N LEU A 206 0.84 -16.31 22.38
CA LEU A 206 0.17 -17.33 21.59
C LEU A 206 -1.22 -17.66 22.16
N GLU A 207 -2.06 -18.30 21.36
CA GLU A 207 -3.46 -18.61 21.69
C GLU A 207 -3.63 -19.54 22.91
N ASP A 208 -2.60 -20.32 23.22
CA ASP A 208 -2.56 -21.21 24.37
C ASP A 208 -2.29 -20.46 25.69
N GLY A 209 -2.12 -19.13 25.61
CA GLY A 209 -1.79 -18.24 26.72
C GLY A 209 -0.30 -18.20 27.05
N SER A 210 0.56 -18.85 26.25
CA SER A 210 2.01 -18.77 26.43
C SER A 210 2.58 -17.45 25.94
N ALA A 211 3.57 -16.94 26.67
CA ALA A 211 4.28 -15.72 26.32
C ALA A 211 5.75 -16.01 26.05
N TRP A 212 6.31 -15.42 25.00
CA TRP A 212 7.67 -15.66 24.54
C TRP A 212 8.44 -14.35 24.38
N GLU A 213 9.56 -14.24 25.09
CA GLU A 213 10.48 -13.11 24.99
C GLU A 213 11.40 -13.33 23.77
N ILE A 214 11.44 -12.33 22.90
CA ILE A 214 12.16 -12.36 21.63
C ILE A 214 13.55 -11.77 21.82
N SER A 215 14.55 -12.42 21.21
CA SER A 215 15.93 -11.91 21.17
C SER A 215 15.96 -10.46 20.64
N PRO A 216 16.74 -9.53 21.23
CA PRO A 216 16.80 -8.14 20.78
C PRO A 216 17.15 -7.92 19.30
N ILE A 217 17.77 -8.91 18.65
CA ILE A 217 18.10 -8.86 17.22
C ILE A 217 16.87 -9.13 16.35
N ASP A 218 15.91 -9.91 16.86
CA ASP A 218 14.76 -10.42 16.11
C ASP A 218 13.45 -9.65 16.39
N THR A 219 13.47 -8.66 17.29
CA THR A 219 12.28 -7.84 17.62
C THR A 219 11.74 -7.08 16.41
N VAL A 220 12.62 -6.65 15.50
CA VAL A 220 12.24 -6.00 14.24
C VAL A 220 11.49 -6.94 13.29
N THR A 221 11.66 -8.26 13.46
CA THR A 221 10.95 -9.28 12.67
C THR A 221 9.57 -9.52 13.27
N THR A 222 9.49 -9.73 14.59
CA THR A 222 8.22 -10.01 15.27
C THR A 222 7.26 -8.83 15.34
N VAL A 223 7.75 -7.58 15.31
CA VAL A 223 6.86 -6.38 15.31
C VAL A 223 5.91 -6.33 14.12
N LEU A 224 6.22 -7.05 13.04
CA LEU A 224 5.39 -7.13 11.84
C LEU A 224 4.44 -8.33 11.83
N TRP A 225 4.56 -9.24 12.80
CA TRP A 225 3.68 -10.40 12.90
C TRP A 225 2.28 -9.98 13.35
N LEU A 226 1.26 -10.56 12.73
CA LEU A 226 -0.13 -10.19 12.95
C LEU A 226 -0.83 -11.25 13.82
N PRO A 227 -1.91 -10.90 14.52
CA PRO A 227 -2.78 -11.89 15.13
C PRO A 227 -3.26 -12.92 14.10
N LEU A 228 -3.35 -14.19 14.53
CA LEU A 228 -3.67 -15.38 13.74
C LEU A 228 -2.57 -15.90 12.81
N THR A 229 -1.37 -15.31 12.82
CA THR A 229 -0.22 -15.86 12.09
C THR A 229 0.14 -17.24 12.64
N ASP A 230 0.23 -18.24 11.77
CA ASP A 230 0.54 -19.64 12.14
C ASP A 230 2.01 -19.80 12.62
N ILE A 231 2.19 -20.24 13.86
CA ILE A 231 3.48 -20.41 14.54
C ILE A 231 3.80 -21.88 14.77
N VAL A 232 5.05 -22.25 14.50
CA VAL A 232 5.68 -23.47 15.02
C VAL A 232 6.59 -23.09 16.19
N VAL A 233 6.30 -23.66 17.35
CA VAL A 233 7.02 -23.45 18.60
C VAL A 233 8.10 -24.51 18.72
N CYS A 234 9.36 -24.10 18.93
CA CYS A 234 10.47 -24.99 19.26
C CYS A 234 11.09 -24.55 20.61
N ASP A 235 11.97 -25.37 21.19
CA ASP A 235 12.56 -25.12 22.52
C ASP A 235 13.14 -23.70 22.70
N ASP A 236 13.74 -23.12 21.66
CA ASP A 236 14.48 -21.86 21.69
C ASP A 236 14.09 -20.88 20.58
N LYS A 237 12.99 -21.12 19.87
CA LYS A 237 12.57 -20.27 18.74
C LYS A 237 11.10 -20.40 18.39
N LEU A 238 10.57 -19.32 17.81
CA LEU A 238 9.28 -19.29 17.13
C LEU A 238 9.50 -19.19 15.62
N ILE A 239 8.68 -19.90 14.83
CA ILE A 239 8.76 -19.90 13.37
C ILE A 239 7.41 -19.49 12.81
N ASN A 240 7.36 -18.34 12.15
CA ASN A 240 6.23 -17.93 11.32
C ASN A 240 6.23 -18.76 10.03
N THR A 241 5.18 -19.56 9.84
CA THR A 241 5.09 -20.49 8.70
C THR A 241 4.63 -19.84 7.41
N GLU A 242 4.00 -18.67 7.48
CA GLU A 242 3.50 -17.92 6.32
C GLU A 242 4.66 -17.23 5.59
N ASP A 243 5.53 -16.55 6.34
CA ASP A 243 6.65 -15.77 5.77
C ASP A 243 8.00 -16.51 5.86
N HIS A 244 8.01 -17.72 6.43
CA HIS A 244 9.20 -18.55 6.66
C HIS A 244 10.29 -17.84 7.50
N GLU A 245 9.87 -16.97 8.41
CA GLU A 245 10.73 -16.26 9.35
C GLU A 245 10.89 -17.06 10.64
N SER A 246 12.09 -17.03 11.24
CA SER A 246 12.36 -17.66 12.52
C SER A 246 13.05 -16.68 13.45
N VAL A 247 12.61 -16.63 14.70
CA VAL A 247 13.13 -15.74 15.73
C VAL A 247 13.56 -16.54 16.93
N ASP A 248 14.73 -16.23 17.50
CA ASP A 248 15.17 -16.86 18.74
C ASP A 248 14.33 -16.30 19.90
N ALA A 249 13.74 -17.19 20.68
CA ALA A 249 12.72 -16.85 21.65
C ALA A 249 12.80 -17.73 22.90
N THR A 250 12.50 -17.15 24.05
CA THR A 250 12.48 -17.86 25.34
C THR A 250 11.09 -17.79 25.96
N ARG A 251 10.50 -18.95 26.31
CA ARG A 251 9.19 -19.00 26.96
C ARG A 251 9.26 -18.38 28.36
N VAL A 252 8.40 -17.42 28.63
CA VAL A 252 8.34 -16.67 29.89
C VAL A 252 7.34 -17.31 30.86
N HIS A 253 6.17 -17.73 30.38
CA HIS A 253 5.19 -18.49 31.16
C HIS A 253 4.23 -19.32 30.30
#